data_AF-A0A0P4UKX9-F1
#
_entry.id   AF-A0A0P4UKX9-F1
#
_cell.length_a   1.000
_cell.length_b   1.000
_cell.length_c   1.000
_cell.angle_alpha   90.00
_cell.angle_beta   90.00
_cell.angle_gamma   90.00
#
_symmetry.space_group_name_H-M   'P 1'
#
loop_
_entity.id
_entity.type
_entity.pdbx_description
1 polymer ?
#
loop_
_entity_poly.entity_id
_entity_poly.type
_entity_poly.pdbx_seq_one_letter_code
_entity_poly.pdbx_strand_id
1 'polypeptide(L)'
;MTVVKYFFLSDGWCVGRVWGMSGLWDEVAWRRRPQIEQLDLSVWENGEKLWLYRVEAEVVMVEVKPSPSVESGAIGQVVLKRLITADQAIDILCNVNKQIVNL
;
A
#
# COMPACT_ATOMS: atom_id res chain seq x y z
N MET A 1 4.34 12.61 18.39
CA MET A 1 4.93 12.40 17.06
C MET A 1 3.93 11.62 16.24
N THR A 2 3.42 12.17 15.15
CA THR A 2 2.60 11.41 14.19
C THR A 2 3.53 10.54 13.36
N VAL A 3 3.32 9.22 13.38
CA VAL A 3 4.19 8.26 12.69
C VAL A 3 3.58 7.94 11.34
N VAL A 4 4.29 8.32 10.27
CA VAL A 4 3.96 7.91 8.89
C VAL A 4 3.95 6.39 8.77
N LYS A 5 3.05 5.87 7.94
CA LYS A 5 2.89 4.43 7.72
C LYS A 5 3.14 4.10 6.26
N TYR A 6 3.33 2.82 5.98
CA TYR A 6 3.64 2.36 4.63
C TYR A 6 2.82 1.12 4.28
N PHE A 7 2.74 0.79 2.99
CA PHE A 7 2.26 -0.51 2.51
C PHE A 7 2.81 -0.81 1.12
N PHE A 8 2.78 -2.08 0.71
CA PHE A 8 3.17 -2.51 -0.62
C PHE A 8 1.95 -2.84 -1.49
N LEU A 9 1.95 -2.36 -2.73
CA LEU A 9 0.86 -2.52 -3.68
C LEU A 9 1.39 -3.03 -5.02
N SER A 10 0.73 -4.05 -5.56
CA SER A 10 1.09 -4.62 -6.86
C SER A 10 0.99 -3.60 -7.98
N ASP A 11 1.92 -3.67 -8.93
CA ASP A 11 1.89 -2.82 -10.12
C ASP A 11 0.56 -2.98 -10.88
N GLY A 12 0.01 -1.87 -11.36
CA GLY A 12 -1.31 -1.85 -11.99
C GLY A 12 -2.50 -1.96 -11.03
N TRP A 13 -2.30 -1.92 -9.71
CA TRP A 13 -3.38 -1.74 -8.72
C TRP A 13 -3.49 -0.28 -8.28
N CYS A 14 -4.67 0.11 -7.78
CA CYS A 14 -4.94 1.45 -7.28
C CYS A 14 -5.63 1.43 -5.92
N VAL A 15 -5.51 2.55 -5.20
CA VAL A 15 -6.22 2.78 -3.93
C VAL A 15 -7.71 2.99 -4.20
N GLY A 16 -8.54 2.29 -3.42
CA GLY A 16 -9.98 2.46 -3.35
C GLY A 16 -10.36 3.29 -2.12
N ARG A 17 -11.08 2.67 -1.18
CA ARG A 17 -11.52 3.31 0.06
C ARG A 17 -10.38 3.45 1.07
N VAL A 18 -10.44 4.49 1.90
CA VAL A 18 -9.48 4.77 2.96
C VAL A 18 -10.25 5.03 4.24
N TRP A 19 -9.76 4.52 5.37
CA TRP A 19 -10.37 4.75 6.67
C TRP A 19 -9.38 5.45 7.60
N GLY A 20 -9.89 6.40 8.37
CA GLY A 20 -9.22 6.95 9.55
C GLY A 20 -9.85 6.45 10.84
N MET A 21 -9.45 7.04 11.97
CA MET A 21 -9.97 6.65 13.29
C MET A 21 -11.49 6.80 13.44
N SER A 22 -12.08 7.76 12.73
CA SER A 22 -13.53 8.03 12.77
C SER A 22 -14.35 7.22 11.76
N GLY A 23 -13.74 6.25 11.08
CA GLY A 23 -14.39 5.46 10.03
C GLY A 23 -13.88 5.80 8.63
N LEU A 24 -14.74 5.68 7.62
CA LEU A 24 -14.38 5.98 6.24
C LEU A 24 -13.90 7.44 6.13
N TRP A 25 -12.84 7.68 5.37
CA TRP A 25 -12.30 9.01 5.18
C TRP A 25 -13.34 9.91 4.52
N ASP A 26 -13.69 11.00 5.19
CA ASP A 26 -14.66 11.98 4.73
C ASP A 26 -13.94 13.26 4.30
N GLU A 27 -13.84 13.48 2.98
CA GLU A 27 -13.18 14.66 2.44
C GLU A 27 -13.83 15.98 2.89
N VAL A 28 -15.11 16.00 3.27
CA VAL A 28 -15.79 17.20 3.77
C VAL A 28 -15.35 17.50 5.20
N ALA A 29 -15.32 16.48 6.06
CA ALA A 29 -14.88 16.63 7.44
C ALA A 29 -13.38 16.99 7.53
N TRP A 30 -12.56 16.35 6.70
CA TRP A 30 -11.11 16.56 6.65
C TRP A 30 -10.70 17.76 5.78
N ARG A 31 -11.61 18.26 4.93
CA ARG A 31 -11.38 19.31 3.92
C ARG A 31 -10.28 18.98 2.90
N ARG A 32 -9.92 17.70 2.79
CA ARG A 32 -8.92 17.20 1.83
C ARG A 32 -8.99 15.68 1.71
N ARG A 33 -8.34 15.17 0.67
CA ARG A 33 -8.02 13.77 0.49
C ARG A 33 -6.96 13.29 1.49
N PRO A 34 -6.92 11.98 1.79
CA PRO A 34 -5.80 11.42 2.53
C PRO A 34 -4.52 11.56 1.71
N GLN A 35 -3.41 11.83 2.37
CA GLN A 35 -2.08 11.88 1.77
C GLN A 35 -1.58 10.44 1.62
N ILE A 36 -1.51 10.00 0.37
CA ILE A 36 -0.99 8.69 -0.03
C ILE A 36 -0.08 8.91 -1.23
N GLU A 37 1.16 8.47 -1.12
CA GLU A 37 2.21 8.74 -2.10
C GLU A 37 2.92 7.44 -2.47
N GLN A 38 3.00 7.14 -3.76
CA GLN A 38 3.89 6.09 -4.26
C GLN A 38 5.33 6.62 -4.24
N LEU A 39 6.24 5.85 -3.65
CA LEU A 39 7.66 6.14 -3.68
C LEU A 39 8.33 5.43 -4.87
N ASP A 40 9.49 5.92 -5.30
CA ASP A 40 10.33 5.28 -6.33
C ASP A 40 11.07 4.02 -5.82
N LEU A 41 10.44 3.29 -4.90
CA LEU A 41 10.95 2.07 -4.28
C LEU A 41 9.96 0.93 -4.55
N SER A 42 10.49 -0.22 -4.95
CA SER A 42 9.70 -1.43 -5.19
C SER A 42 10.46 -2.69 -4.83
N VAL A 43 9.73 -3.76 -4.57
CA VAL A 43 10.27 -5.12 -4.43
C VAL A 43 9.66 -6.04 -5.48
N TRP A 44 10.33 -7.16 -5.75
CA TRP A 44 9.79 -8.24 -6.57
C TRP A 44 9.50 -9.44 -5.67
N GLU A 45 8.24 -9.86 -5.60
CA GLU A 45 7.81 -11.00 -4.78
C GLU A 45 6.96 -11.93 -5.65
N ASN A 46 7.30 -13.22 -5.71
CA ASN A 46 6.58 -14.22 -6.51
C ASN A 46 6.37 -13.86 -8.00
N GLY A 47 7.29 -13.09 -8.59
CA GLY A 47 7.19 -12.61 -9.98
C GLY A 47 6.31 -11.37 -10.17
N GLU A 48 5.74 -10.82 -9.10
CA GLU A 48 5.01 -9.55 -9.11
C GLU A 48 5.89 -8.41 -8.62
N LYS A 49 5.76 -7.24 -9.25
CA LYS A 49 6.36 -6.00 -8.77
C LYS A 49 5.42 -5.33 -7.77
N LEU A 50 5.92 -5.03 -6.57
CA LEU A 50 5.18 -4.33 -5.53
C LEU A 50 5.82 -2.97 -5.24
N TRP A 51 5.09 -1.88 -5.43
CA TRP A 51 5.51 -0.52 -5.12
C TRP A 51 5.27 -0.18 -3.66
N LEU A 52 6.21 0.55 -3.05
CA LEU A 52 6.06 1.08 -1.70
C LEU A 52 5.26 2.38 -1.72
N TYR A 53 4.21 2.42 -0.91
CA TYR A 53 3.41 3.63 -0.68
C TYR A 53 3.63 4.13 0.75
N ARG A 54 3.67 5.45 0.90
CA ARG A 54 3.66 6.17 2.18
C ARG A 54 2.26 6.75 2.42
N VAL A 55 1.76 6.64 3.64
CA VAL A 55 0.49 7.22 4.08
C VAL A 55 0.66 8.00 5.38
N GLU A 56 -0.17 9.02 5.56
CA GLU A 56 -0.21 9.80 6.78
C GLU A 56 -0.68 8.99 8.01
N ALA A 57 -0.41 9.53 9.20
CA ALA A 57 -0.60 8.81 10.46
C ALA A 57 -2.09 8.54 10.78
N GLU A 58 -2.97 9.40 10.29
CA GLU A 58 -4.41 9.39 10.51
C GLU A 58 -5.09 8.26 9.74
N VAL A 59 -4.44 7.75 8.68
CA VAL A 59 -4.92 6.60 7.91
C VAL A 59 -4.71 5.31 8.71
N VAL A 60 -5.79 4.56 8.91
CA VAL A 60 -5.82 3.30 9.67
C VAL A 60 -5.90 2.10 8.74
N MET A 61 -6.59 2.23 7.60
CA MET A 61 -6.80 1.14 6.67
C MET A 61 -6.93 1.66 5.24
N VAL A 62 -6.41 0.89 4.29
CA VAL A 62 -6.48 1.19 2.85
C VAL A 62 -7.01 -0.04 2.12
N GLU A 63 -8.09 0.16 1.39
CA GLU A 63 -8.59 -0.78 0.41
C GLU A 63 -7.91 -0.53 -0.93
N VAL A 64 -7.57 -1.60 -1.64
CA VAL A 64 -7.00 -1.54 -2.97
C VAL A 64 -7.73 -2.48 -3.92
N LYS A 65 -7.65 -2.16 -5.20
CA LYS A 65 -8.27 -2.92 -6.30
C LYS A 65 -7.40 -2.85 -7.56
N PRO A 66 -7.53 -3.79 -8.51
CA PRO A 66 -6.91 -3.67 -9.81
C PRO A 66 -7.35 -2.37 -10.51
N SER A 67 -6.43 -1.75 -11.25
CA SER A 67 -6.76 -0.64 -12.15
C SER A 67 -7.64 -1.13 -13.30
N PRO A 68 -8.57 -0.30 -13.83
CA PRO A 68 -9.37 -0.62 -15.01
C PRO A 68 -8.56 -1.09 -16.23
N SER A 69 -7.33 -0.64 -16.36
CA SER A 69 -6.41 -1.05 -17.44
C SER A 69 -5.92 -2.50 -17.33
N VAL A 70 -6.07 -3.13 -16.16
CA VAL A 70 -5.67 -4.52 -15.85
C VAL A 70 -6.90 -5.46 -15.87
N GLU A 71 -8.11 -4.93 -16.14
CA GLU A 71 -9.41 -5.63 -15.99
C GLU A 71 -9.74 -6.71 -17.05
N SER A 72 -8.76 -7.39 -17.64
CA SER A 72 -9.04 -8.65 -18.33
C SER A 72 -9.09 -9.82 -17.33
N GLY A 73 -10.09 -9.84 -16.43
CA GLY A 73 -10.45 -11.05 -15.66
C GLY A 73 -10.59 -10.92 -14.13
N ALA A 74 -10.33 -9.76 -13.53
CA ALA A 74 -10.27 -9.58 -12.06
C ALA A 74 -11.47 -8.80 -11.47
N ILE A 75 -12.67 -8.92 -12.06
CA ILE A 75 -13.88 -8.24 -11.57
C ILE A 75 -14.13 -8.63 -10.10
N GLY A 76 -14.20 -7.62 -9.22
CA GLY A 76 -14.51 -7.80 -7.80
C GLY A 76 -13.33 -8.13 -6.89
N GLN A 77 -12.09 -8.10 -7.39
CA GLN A 77 -10.92 -8.24 -6.52
C GLN A 77 -10.67 -6.95 -5.72
N VAL A 78 -10.93 -7.03 -4.43
CA VAL A 78 -10.73 -5.94 -3.47
C VAL A 78 -10.02 -6.50 -2.25
N VAL A 79 -8.93 -5.86 -1.84
CA VAL A 79 -8.09 -6.33 -0.73
C VAL A 79 -7.82 -5.18 0.24
N LEU A 80 -7.83 -5.47 1.54
CA LEU A 80 -7.38 -4.54 2.57
C LEU A 80 -5.87 -4.70 2.77
N LYS A 81 -5.12 -3.60 2.67
CA LYS A 81 -3.68 -3.60 2.88
C LYS A 81 -3.35 -3.34 4.35
N ARG A 82 -2.49 -4.21 4.90
CA ARG A 82 -1.86 -3.99 6.19
C ARG A 82 -0.90 -2.80 6.07
N LEU A 83 -1.07 -1.82 6.95
CA LEU A 83 -0.13 -0.72 7.12
C LEU A 83 1.01 -1.15 8.04
N ILE A 84 2.23 -0.75 7.70
CA ILE A 84 3.47 -1.12 8.37
C ILE A 84 4.26 0.12 8.78
N THR A 85 5.17 -0.05 9.74
CA THR A 85 6.09 1.02 10.17
C THR A 85 7.23 1.22 9.17
N ALA A 86 8.01 2.29 9.34
CA ALA A 86 9.23 2.51 8.57
C ALA A 86 10.23 1.35 8.73
N ASP A 87 10.47 0.88 9.97
CA ASP A 87 11.39 -0.23 10.24
C ASP A 87 10.94 -1.51 9.51
N GLN A 88 9.65 -1.83 9.57
CA GLN A 88 9.09 -2.98 8.85
C GLN A 88 9.21 -2.83 7.33
N ALA A 89 9.01 -1.63 6.79
CA ALA A 89 9.18 -1.36 5.37
C ALA A 89 10.64 -1.56 4.94
N ILE A 90 11.59 -1.05 5.73
CA ILE A 90 13.03 -1.22 5.51
C ILE A 90 13.41 -2.70 5.57
N ASP A 91 12.93 -3.42 6.58
CA ASP A 91 13.18 -4.87 6.72
C ASP A 91 12.71 -5.63 5.48
N ILE A 92 11.53 -5.31 4.93
CA ILE A 92 11.02 -5.93 3.71
C ILE A 92 11.91 -5.56 2.52
N LEU A 93 12.21 -4.28 2.32
CA LEU A 93 13.09 -3.82 1.23
C LEU A 93 14.44 -4.53 1.23
N CYS A 94 15.01 -4.77 2.42
CA CYS A 94 16.31 -5.41 2.57
C CYS A 94 16.27 -6.96 2.48
N ASN A 95 15.12 -7.59 2.73
CA ASN A 95 15.02 -9.05 2.83
C ASN A 95 14.32 -9.74 1.65
N VAL A 96 13.51 -9.05 0.85
CA VAL A 96 12.73 -9.67 -0.25
C VAL A 96 13.63 -10.30 -1.34
N ASN A 97 14.91 -9.90 -1.44
CA ASN A 97 15.89 -10.50 -2.36
C ASN A 97 16.78 -11.58 -1.74
N LYS A 98 16.53 -12.02 -0.49
CA LYS A 98 17.24 -13.18 0.06
C LYS A 98 16.68 -14.46 -0.55
N GLN A 99 17.06 -14.76 -1.80
CA GLN A 99 17.25 -16.14 -2.18
C GLN A 99 18.25 -16.71 -1.17
N ILE A 100 17.82 -17.70 -0.36
CA ILE A 100 18.76 -18.53 0.38
C ILE A 100 19.59 -19.24 -0.69
N VAL A 101 20.70 -18.64 -1.08
CA VAL A 101 21.74 -19.32 -1.83
C VAL A 101 22.39 -20.23 -0.79
N ASN A 102 21.92 -21.47 -0.72
CA ASN A 102 22.70 -22.53 -0.09
C ASN A 102 23.98 -22.67 -0.94
N LEU A 103 25.07 -22.05 -0.45
CA LEU A 103 26.44 -22.37 -0.87
C LEU A 103 26.90 -23.63 -0.14
#